data_AF-A0A1Q9JGD9-F1
#
_entry.id   AF-A0A1Q9JGD9-F1
#
_cell.length_a   1.000
_cell.length_b   1.000
_cell.length_c   1.000
_cell.angle_alpha   90.00
_cell.angle_beta   90.00
_cell.angle_gamma   90.00
#
_symmetry.space_group_name_H-M   'P 1'
#
loop_
_entity.id
_entity.type
_entity.pdbx_description
1 polymer ?
#
loop_
_entity_poly.entity_id
_entity_poly.type
_entity_poly.pdbx_seq_one_letter_code
_entity_poly.pdbx_strand_id
1 'polypeptide(L)'
;MTSIGKIRKTDNYKYPCEIICGNGRRIPIPKQQRFKTAFIRDHGCSLVGMYIALRWCGEKWTMGKCLKYAKKNLKCKSKFPIVEIARALKKVIGPEIVKFRRTTTAEQLGDWLRKGWLVIFEEGDPIHTVCLVWDGARIRRISSGKISAVTATQEIKRKCGNKVYRGVILIKKNNA
;
A
#
# COMPACT_ATOMS: atom_id res chain seq x y z
N MET A 1 -20.69 1.13 4.35
CA MET A 1 -19.45 0.56 3.76
C MET A 1 -18.36 1.62 3.81
N THR A 2 -17.13 1.33 4.23
CA THR A 2 -16.01 2.26 3.97
C THR A 2 -15.33 1.83 2.68
N SER A 3 -16.06 1.98 1.58
CA SER A 3 -15.46 2.08 0.26
C SER A 3 -14.60 3.35 0.20
N ILE A 4 -13.73 3.44 -0.80
CA ILE A 4 -13.25 4.76 -1.23
C ILE A 4 -14.51 5.59 -1.54
N GLY A 5 -14.71 6.69 -0.85
CA GLY A 5 -15.79 7.63 -1.13
C GLY A 5 -15.53 8.39 -2.43
N LYS A 6 -14.27 8.78 -2.69
CA LYS A 6 -13.87 9.42 -3.95
C LYS A 6 -12.36 9.39 -4.18
N ILE A 7 -11.94 9.40 -5.43
CA ILE A 7 -10.56 9.72 -5.84
C ILE A 7 -10.54 11.17 -6.32
N ARG A 8 -9.61 11.98 -5.81
CA ARG A 8 -9.43 13.37 -6.25
C ARG A 8 -8.03 13.59 -6.81
N LYS A 9 -7.93 14.31 -7.94
CA LYS A 9 -6.65 14.85 -8.41
C LYS A 9 -6.28 16.09 -7.58
N THR A 10 -4.99 16.37 -7.48
CA THR A 10 -4.48 17.59 -6.85
C THR A 10 -3.44 18.23 -7.77
N ASP A 11 -3.12 19.49 -7.50
CA ASP A 11 -2.01 20.25 -8.08
C ASP A 11 -0.66 19.96 -7.39
N ASN A 12 -0.67 19.21 -6.29
CA ASN A 12 0.54 18.91 -5.53
C ASN A 12 1.41 17.90 -6.28
N TYR A 13 2.57 18.35 -6.76
CA TYR A 13 3.49 17.52 -7.54
C TYR A 13 3.97 16.24 -6.80
N LYS A 14 4.10 16.26 -5.46
CA LYS A 14 4.46 15.09 -4.64
C LYS A 14 3.27 14.17 -4.37
N TYR A 15 2.06 14.71 -4.40
CA TYR A 15 0.83 14.01 -4.04
C TYR A 15 -0.27 14.26 -5.07
N PRO A 16 -0.06 13.87 -6.35
CA PRO A 16 -0.91 14.29 -7.48
C PRO A 16 -2.35 13.78 -7.42
N CYS A 17 -2.64 12.83 -6.53
CA CYS A 17 -3.99 12.39 -6.22
C CYS A 17 -4.13 12.06 -4.74
N GLU A 18 -5.36 12.00 -4.26
CA GLU A 18 -5.71 11.52 -2.93
C GLU A 18 -6.95 10.64 -2.95
N ILE A 19 -7.03 9.73 -1.99
CA ILE A 19 -8.21 8.93 -1.69
C ILE A 19 -8.97 9.62 -0.57
N ILE A 20 -10.27 9.83 -0.78
CA ILE A 20 -11.21 10.26 0.25
C ILE A 20 -11.98 9.00 0.66
N CYS A 21 -11.76 8.52 1.88
CA CYS A 21 -12.49 7.40 2.46
C CYS A 21 -13.93 7.80 2.79
N GLY A 22 -14.84 6.83 2.88
CA GLY A 22 -16.25 7.12 3.23
C GLY A 22 -16.48 7.84 4.56
N ASN A 23 -15.50 7.82 5.48
CA ASN A 23 -15.52 8.58 6.74
C ASN A 23 -14.86 9.98 6.63
N GLY A 24 -14.63 10.48 5.42
CA GLY A 24 -14.00 11.79 5.18
C GLY A 24 -12.48 11.80 5.32
N ARG A 25 -11.85 10.70 5.75
CA ARG A 25 -10.38 10.61 5.85
C ARG A 25 -9.72 10.77 4.48
N ARG A 26 -8.70 11.62 4.42
CA ARG A 26 -7.95 11.92 3.19
C ARG A 26 -6.57 11.27 3.22
N ILE A 27 -6.25 10.52 2.17
CA ILE A 27 -4.99 9.81 2.00
C ILE A 27 -4.30 10.34 0.74
N PRO A 28 -3.37 11.30 0.85
CA PRO A 28 -2.59 11.80 -0.27
C PRO A 28 -1.68 10.71 -0.81
N ILE A 29 -1.72 10.41 -2.10
CA ILE A 29 -0.95 9.33 -2.72
C ILE A 29 0.41 9.85 -3.17
N PRO A 30 1.53 9.36 -2.59
CA PRO A 30 2.86 9.83 -2.94
C PRO A 30 3.26 9.44 -4.37
N LYS A 31 3.84 10.39 -5.11
CA LYS A 31 4.64 10.14 -6.31
C LYS A 31 6.11 10.09 -5.90
N GLN A 32 6.63 8.90 -5.62
CA GLN A 32 7.96 8.71 -5.00
C GLN A 32 9.08 9.45 -5.74
N GLN A 33 9.01 9.55 -7.07
CA GLN A 33 10.01 10.18 -7.92
C GLN A 33 10.18 11.69 -7.67
N ARG A 34 9.25 12.29 -6.91
CA ARG A 34 9.22 13.73 -6.60
C ARG A 34 9.73 14.07 -5.19
N PHE A 35 10.24 13.10 -4.45
CA PHE A 35 10.85 13.32 -3.14
C PHE A 35 12.34 13.62 -3.27
N LYS A 36 12.87 14.47 -2.37
CA LYS A 36 14.28 14.90 -2.38
C LYS A 36 15.26 13.77 -2.02
N THR A 37 14.84 12.81 -1.21
CA THR A 37 15.71 11.72 -0.75
C THR A 37 15.87 10.66 -1.84
N ALA A 38 17.11 10.41 -2.29
CA ALA A 38 17.44 9.40 -3.30
C ALA A 38 16.82 8.03 -2.96
N PHE A 39 16.93 7.58 -1.71
CA PHE A 39 16.33 6.31 -1.30
C PHE A 39 14.81 6.25 -1.53
N ILE A 40 14.06 7.32 -1.24
CA ILE A 40 12.61 7.34 -1.49
C ILE A 40 12.33 7.34 -2.99
N ARG A 41 13.12 8.09 -3.76
CA ARG A 41 12.97 8.22 -5.21
C ARG A 41 13.18 6.88 -5.92
N ASP A 42 14.24 6.18 -5.52
CA ASP A 42 14.81 5.07 -6.29
C ASP A 42 14.39 3.69 -5.71
N HIS A 43 14.09 3.62 -4.41
CA HIS A 43 13.72 2.37 -3.71
C HIS A 43 12.49 2.50 -2.79
N GLY A 44 11.73 3.59 -2.92
CA GLY A 44 10.66 3.93 -1.98
C GLY A 44 9.31 3.27 -2.19
N CYS A 45 9.13 2.37 -3.16
CA CYS A 45 7.81 1.79 -3.45
C CYS A 45 7.20 1.06 -2.24
N SER A 46 8.02 0.34 -1.48
CA SER A 46 7.57 -0.33 -0.25
C SER A 46 7.30 0.65 0.90
N LEU A 47 7.99 1.80 0.92
CA LEU A 47 7.68 2.92 1.84
C LEU A 47 6.37 3.61 1.48
N VAL A 48 6.04 3.71 0.18
CA VAL A 48 4.73 4.21 -0.26
C VAL A 48 3.62 3.28 0.23
N GLY A 49 3.82 1.96 0.10
CA GLY A 49 2.88 0.98 0.67
C GLY A 49 2.71 1.13 2.19
N MET A 50 3.82 1.23 2.92
CA MET A 50 3.80 1.48 4.36
C MET A 50 3.05 2.78 4.72
N TYR A 51 3.34 3.87 4.02
CA TYR A 51 2.70 5.16 4.22
C TYR A 51 1.19 5.09 3.98
N ILE A 52 0.75 4.43 2.89
CA ILE A 52 -0.68 4.27 2.57
C ILE A 52 -1.37 3.46 3.66
N ALA A 53 -0.79 2.34 4.11
CA ALA A 53 -1.35 1.54 5.20
C ALA A 53 -1.53 2.32 6.50
N LEU A 54 -0.52 3.08 6.90
CA LEU A 54 -0.58 3.91 8.09
C LEU A 54 -1.70 4.95 7.97
N ARG A 55 -1.72 5.70 6.85
CA ARG A 55 -2.75 6.70 6.59
C ARG A 55 -4.15 6.10 6.51
N TRP A 56 -4.28 4.89 5.97
CA TRP A 56 -5.53 4.13 5.94
C TRP A 56 -6.08 3.90 7.35
N CYS A 57 -5.20 3.54 8.29
CA CYS A 57 -5.52 3.34 9.70
C CYS A 57 -5.60 4.64 10.52
N GLY A 58 -5.50 5.83 9.91
CA GLY A 58 -5.61 7.12 10.60
C GLY A 58 -4.28 7.70 11.10
N GLU A 59 -3.16 6.98 10.96
CA GLU A 59 -1.84 7.46 11.35
C GLU A 59 -1.35 8.59 10.43
N LYS A 60 -0.92 9.71 11.01
CA LYS A 60 -0.49 10.91 10.25
C LYS A 60 0.99 10.88 9.82
N TRP A 61 1.51 9.72 9.44
CA TRP A 61 2.94 9.58 9.09
C TRP A 61 3.28 10.26 7.76
N THR A 62 4.48 10.82 7.66
CA THR A 62 5.05 11.33 6.40
C THR A 62 5.95 10.28 5.76
N MET A 63 6.25 10.41 4.46
CA MET A 63 7.24 9.54 3.80
C MET A 63 8.61 9.58 4.48
N GLY A 64 9.02 10.75 4.99
CA GLY A 64 10.25 10.90 5.77
C GLY A 64 10.21 10.15 7.10
N LYS A 65 9.08 10.20 7.82
CA LYS A 65 8.88 9.42 9.06
C LYS A 65 8.90 7.92 8.77
N CYS A 66 8.28 7.47 7.67
CA CYS A 66 8.35 6.07 7.23
C CYS A 66 9.79 5.64 6.98
N LEU A 67 10.58 6.44 6.24
CA LEU A 67 11.99 6.15 6.00
C LEU A 67 12.81 6.09 7.29
N LYS A 68 12.67 7.08 8.17
CA LYS A 68 13.40 7.14 9.45
C LYS A 68 13.10 5.91 10.31
N TYR A 69 11.83 5.53 10.41
CA TYR A 69 11.43 4.33 11.14
C TYR A 69 11.98 3.06 10.47
N ALA A 70 11.85 2.95 9.15
CA ALA A 70 12.30 1.77 8.40
C ALA A 70 13.81 1.56 8.54
N LYS A 71 14.62 2.61 8.38
CA LYS A 71 16.09 2.53 8.57
C LYS A 71 16.49 2.08 9.98
N LYS A 72 15.75 2.51 11.00
CA LYS A 72 16.04 2.15 12.41
C LYS A 72 15.59 0.72 12.76
N ASN A 73 14.50 0.24 12.17
CA ASN A 73 13.81 -0.95 12.68
C ASN A 73 13.80 -2.14 11.72
N LEU A 74 14.06 -1.94 10.42
CA LEU A 74 13.85 -2.94 9.38
C LEU A 74 15.15 -3.33 8.69
N LYS A 75 15.22 -4.60 8.28
CA LYS A 75 16.32 -5.08 7.45
C LYS A 75 16.11 -4.59 6.02
N CYS A 76 17.08 -3.84 5.50
CA CYS A 76 17.08 -3.38 4.12
C CYS A 76 17.94 -4.30 3.25
N LYS A 77 17.46 -4.61 2.04
CA LYS A 77 18.31 -5.15 0.96
C LYS A 77 18.45 -4.05 -0.11
N SER A 78 18.19 -4.33 -1.37
CA SER A 78 18.02 -3.29 -2.40
C SER A 78 16.83 -2.36 -2.08
N LYS A 79 15.78 -2.90 -1.47
CA LYS A 79 14.67 -2.18 -0.85
C LYS A 79 14.20 -2.88 0.41
N PHE A 80 13.27 -2.28 1.16
CA PHE A 80 12.63 -2.96 2.29
C PHE A 80 11.70 -4.07 1.77
N PRO A 81 11.95 -5.35 2.08
CA PRO A 81 11.08 -6.45 1.66
C PRO A 81 9.68 -6.33 2.28
N ILE A 82 8.65 -6.83 1.59
CA ILE A 82 7.26 -6.70 2.03
C ILE A 82 7.00 -7.36 3.39
N VAL A 83 7.73 -8.42 3.75
CA VAL A 83 7.66 -9.05 5.08
C VAL A 83 8.15 -8.12 6.19
N GLU A 84 9.17 -7.31 5.93
CA GLU A 84 9.68 -6.31 6.86
C GLU A 84 8.68 -5.16 7.02
N ILE A 85 8.03 -4.73 5.92
CA ILE A 85 6.94 -3.76 5.99
C ILE A 85 5.77 -4.30 6.82
N ALA A 86 5.37 -5.56 6.62
CA ALA A 86 4.33 -6.19 7.43
C ALA A 86 4.70 -6.22 8.92
N ARG A 87 5.97 -6.50 9.25
CA ARG A 87 6.49 -6.48 10.62
C ARG A 87 6.44 -5.07 11.22
N ALA A 88 6.82 -4.04 10.47
CA ALA A 88 6.67 -2.65 10.90
C ALA A 88 5.22 -2.29 11.18
N LEU A 89 4.32 -2.59 10.25
CA LEU A 89 2.90 -2.26 10.37
C LEU A 89 2.28 -2.96 11.59
N LYS A 90 2.54 -4.25 11.80
CA LYS A 90 2.06 -4.97 13.00
C LYS A 90 2.48 -4.31 14.31
N LYS A 91 3.70 -3.75 14.38
CA LYS A 91 4.18 -3.03 15.57
C LYS A 91 3.50 -1.68 15.79
N VAL A 92 3.15 -0.98 14.71
CA VAL A 92 2.62 0.38 14.79
C VAL A 92 1.10 0.40 14.91
N ILE A 93 0.40 -0.41 14.12
CA ILE A 93 -1.07 -0.41 14.03
C ILE A 93 -1.73 -1.67 14.62
N GLY A 94 -0.96 -2.67 15.03
CA GLY A 94 -1.48 -3.86 15.73
C GLY A 94 -1.58 -5.14 14.87
N PRO A 95 -1.23 -6.32 15.42
CA PRO A 95 -1.26 -7.62 14.73
C PRO A 95 -2.68 -8.17 14.44
N GLU A 96 -3.70 -7.63 15.08
CA GLU A 96 -5.11 -7.91 14.87
C GLU A 96 -5.63 -7.29 13.56
N ILE A 97 -5.11 -6.10 13.22
CA ILE A 97 -5.42 -5.35 11.99
C ILE A 97 -4.57 -5.84 10.82
N VAL A 98 -3.30 -6.16 11.04
CA VAL A 98 -2.36 -6.51 9.96
C VAL A 98 -2.13 -8.01 9.83
N LYS A 99 -2.49 -8.57 8.68
CA LYS A 99 -2.16 -9.95 8.31
C LYS A 99 -1.14 -9.99 7.18
N PHE A 100 -0.32 -11.04 7.18
CA PHE A 100 0.64 -11.32 6.12
C PHE A 100 0.35 -12.71 5.58
N ARG A 101 0.30 -12.84 4.26
CA ARG A 101 0.19 -14.12 3.55
C ARG A 101 1.31 -14.20 2.53
N ARG A 102 1.89 -15.39 2.35
CA ARG A 102 2.91 -15.61 1.30
C ARG A 102 2.30 -15.65 -0.10
N THR A 103 1.08 -16.15 -0.21
CA THR A 103 0.34 -16.34 -1.45
C THR A 103 -1.15 -16.02 -1.22
N THR A 104 -1.89 -15.85 -2.32
CA THR A 104 -3.33 -15.65 -2.35
C THR A 104 -3.83 -16.01 -3.75
N THR A 105 -5.14 -16.29 -3.88
CA THR A 105 -5.84 -16.43 -5.17
C THR A 105 -6.58 -15.14 -5.55
N ALA A 106 -7.15 -15.10 -6.76
CA ALA A 106 -7.92 -13.95 -7.25
C ALA A 106 -9.25 -13.78 -6.49
N GLU A 107 -9.89 -14.90 -6.13
CA GLU A 107 -11.12 -14.96 -5.35
C GLU A 107 -10.89 -14.37 -3.97
N GLN A 108 -9.88 -14.86 -3.25
CA GLN A 108 -9.49 -14.35 -1.93
C GLN A 108 -9.18 -12.85 -1.96
N LEU A 109 -8.44 -12.41 -2.98
CA LEU A 109 -8.11 -11.00 -3.17
C LEU A 109 -9.38 -10.15 -3.35
N GLY A 110 -10.28 -10.59 -4.22
CA GLY A 110 -11.56 -9.93 -4.45
C GLY A 110 -12.40 -9.83 -3.18
N ASP A 111 -12.47 -10.89 -2.39
CA ASP A 111 -13.26 -10.93 -1.16
C ASP A 111 -12.73 -9.98 -0.09
N TRP A 112 -11.41 -9.93 0.12
CA TRP A 112 -10.82 -8.98 1.07
C TRP A 112 -11.08 -7.54 0.65
N LEU A 113 -10.92 -7.23 -0.64
CA LEU A 113 -11.14 -5.89 -1.17
C LEU A 113 -12.61 -5.47 -1.02
N ARG A 114 -13.57 -6.33 -1.37
CA ARG A 114 -15.01 -6.05 -1.18
C ARG A 114 -15.40 -5.87 0.28
N LYS A 115 -14.68 -6.51 1.22
CA LYS A 115 -14.79 -6.27 2.67
C LYS A 115 -14.20 -4.92 3.12
N GLY A 116 -13.65 -4.13 2.21
CA GLY A 116 -13.04 -2.83 2.49
C GLY A 116 -11.64 -2.93 3.09
N TRP A 117 -10.95 -4.06 2.91
CA TRP A 117 -9.56 -4.19 3.36
C TRP A 117 -8.64 -3.50 2.35
N LEU A 118 -7.55 -2.93 2.85
CA LEU A 118 -6.44 -2.49 2.01
C LEU A 118 -5.50 -3.69 1.82
N VAL A 119 -5.13 -3.96 0.57
CA VAL A 119 -4.20 -5.02 0.22
C VAL A 119 -2.93 -4.43 -0.38
N ILE A 120 -1.77 -4.90 0.06
CA ILE A 120 -0.46 -4.47 -0.47
C ILE A 120 0.27 -5.71 -0.95
N PHE A 121 0.80 -5.68 -2.17
CA PHE A 121 1.59 -6.79 -2.69
C PHE A 121 2.80 -6.30 -3.48
N GLU A 122 3.75 -7.20 -3.67
CA GLU A 122 4.90 -7.00 -4.54
C GLU A 122 4.61 -7.64 -5.89
N GLU A 123 4.78 -6.86 -6.96
CA GLU A 123 4.81 -7.30 -8.35
C GLU A 123 6.18 -7.91 -8.66
N GLY A 124 6.22 -8.85 -9.61
CA GLY A 124 7.46 -9.34 -10.21
C GLY A 124 7.74 -8.57 -11.50
N ASP A 125 9.03 -8.43 -11.81
CA ASP A 125 9.55 -7.93 -13.10
C ASP A 125 8.99 -6.58 -13.59
N PRO A 126 9.46 -5.43 -13.04
CA PRO A 126 10.39 -5.30 -11.93
C PRO A 126 9.72 -5.51 -10.57
N ILE A 127 10.54 -5.76 -9.54
CA ILE A 127 10.04 -5.92 -8.16
C ILE A 127 9.47 -4.59 -7.64
N HIS A 128 8.14 -4.46 -7.60
CA HIS A 128 7.44 -3.19 -7.32
C HIS A 128 6.27 -3.35 -6.35
N THR A 129 6.15 -2.45 -5.37
CA THR A 129 5.06 -2.51 -4.39
C THR A 129 3.85 -1.73 -4.90
N VAL A 130 2.67 -2.33 -4.80
CA VAL A 130 1.40 -1.68 -5.12
C VAL A 130 0.37 -1.86 -4.01
N CYS A 131 -0.59 -0.95 -3.95
CA CYS A 131 -1.71 -1.02 -3.03
C CYS A 131 -3.02 -1.16 -3.79
N LEU A 132 -3.92 -2.00 -3.29
CA LEU A 132 -5.24 -2.25 -3.85
C LEU A 132 -6.31 -1.92 -2.82
N VAL A 133 -7.38 -1.30 -3.31
CA VAL A 133 -8.56 -0.93 -2.53
C VAL A 133 -9.80 -1.07 -3.40
N TRP A 134 -10.97 -1.25 -2.77
CA TRP A 134 -12.26 -1.29 -3.45
C TRP A 134 -12.95 0.08 -3.37
N ASP A 135 -13.46 0.57 -4.50
CA ASP A 135 -14.18 1.84 -4.55
C ASP A 135 -15.71 1.71 -4.50
N GLY A 136 -16.23 0.49 -4.32
CA GLY A 136 -17.67 0.21 -4.42
C GLY A 136 -18.05 -0.50 -5.72
N ALA A 137 -17.26 -0.35 -6.79
CA ALA A 137 -17.56 -0.93 -8.10
C ALA A 137 -16.36 -1.64 -8.75
N ARG A 138 -15.14 -1.19 -8.50
CA ARG A 138 -13.91 -1.67 -9.13
C ARG A 138 -12.76 -1.74 -8.13
N ILE A 139 -11.81 -2.63 -8.40
CA ILE A 139 -10.53 -2.64 -7.70
C ILE A 139 -9.70 -1.48 -8.24
N ARG A 140 -9.19 -0.65 -7.34
CA ARG A 140 -8.31 0.47 -7.65
C ARG A 140 -6.90 0.13 -7.24
N ARG A 141 -6.02 0.10 -8.23
CA ARG A 141 -4.57 -0.07 -8.07
C ARG A 141 -3.92 1.28 -7.88
N ILE A 142 -3.14 1.41 -6.81
CA ILE A 142 -2.36 2.59 -6.46
C ILE A 142 -0.88 2.27 -6.68
N SER A 143 -0.24 3.04 -7.55
CA SER A 143 1.15 2.81 -7.92
C SER A 143 1.77 4.10 -8.46
N SER A 144 2.94 4.48 -7.94
CA SER A 144 3.73 5.63 -8.43
C SER A 144 2.94 6.93 -8.61
N GLY A 145 2.10 7.27 -7.63
CA GLY A 145 1.27 8.48 -7.67
C GLY A 145 0.07 8.41 -8.63
N LYS A 146 -0.25 7.23 -9.18
CA LYS A 146 -1.38 7.00 -10.08
C LYS A 146 -2.38 6.04 -9.45
N ILE A 147 -3.64 6.18 -9.84
CA ILE A 147 -4.72 5.25 -9.49
C ILE A 147 -5.40 4.78 -10.77
N SER A 148 -5.51 3.47 -10.96
CA SER A 148 -6.14 2.84 -12.14
C SER A 148 -7.12 1.75 -11.72
N ALA A 149 -8.12 1.47 -12.57
CA ALA A 149 -9.00 0.31 -12.37
C ALA A 149 -8.31 -0.96 -12.88
N VAL A 150 -8.45 -2.06 -12.14
CA VAL A 150 -7.87 -3.37 -12.46
C VAL A 150 -8.83 -4.49 -12.05
N THR A 151 -8.53 -5.73 -12.45
CA THR A 151 -9.20 -6.95 -11.94
C THR A 151 -8.30 -7.75 -11.03
N ALA A 152 -8.87 -8.56 -10.14
CA ALA A 152 -8.09 -9.42 -9.24
C ALA A 152 -7.19 -10.38 -10.04
N THR A 153 -7.71 -10.95 -11.13
CA THR A 153 -6.95 -11.85 -12.02
C THR A 153 -5.73 -11.17 -12.63
N GLN A 154 -5.85 -9.90 -13.07
CA GLN A 154 -4.71 -9.14 -13.59
C GLN A 154 -3.62 -8.95 -12.54
N GLU A 155 -4.01 -8.61 -11.30
CA GLU A 155 -3.04 -8.33 -10.22
C GLU A 155 -2.36 -9.61 -9.71
N ILE A 156 -3.09 -10.74 -9.63
CA ILE A 156 -2.50 -12.03 -9.25
C ILE A 156 -1.44 -12.50 -10.24
N LYS A 157 -1.67 -12.29 -11.54
CA LYS A 157 -0.68 -12.62 -12.59
C LYS A 157 0.62 -11.80 -12.45
N ARG A 158 0.54 -10.58 -11.92
CA ARG A 158 1.71 -9.70 -11.71
C ARG A 158 2.48 -10.02 -10.43
N LYS A 159 1.94 -10.84 -9.53
CA LYS A 159 2.52 -11.06 -8.20
C LYS A 159 3.94 -11.63 -8.27
N CYS A 160 4.83 -11.10 -7.44
CA CYS A 160 6.20 -11.53 -7.31
C CYS A 160 6.30 -13.00 -6.85
N GLY A 161 7.01 -13.83 -7.61
CA GLY A 161 7.36 -15.21 -7.24
C GLY A 161 8.64 -15.32 -6.40
N ASN A 162 9.44 -14.26 -6.31
CA ASN A 162 10.74 -14.27 -5.62
C ASN A 162 10.58 -14.56 -4.12
N LYS A 163 11.31 -15.54 -3.58
CA LYS A 163 11.18 -15.99 -2.18
C LYS A 163 11.40 -14.88 -1.15
N VAL A 164 12.20 -13.86 -1.47
CA VAL A 164 12.53 -12.73 -0.58
C VAL A 164 11.45 -11.65 -0.60
N TYR A 165 10.88 -11.38 -1.77
CA TYR A 165 9.97 -10.24 -1.97
C TYR A 165 8.50 -10.65 -2.10
N ARG A 166 8.19 -11.93 -2.29
CA ARG A 166 6.81 -12.41 -2.37
C ARG A 166 6.06 -12.15 -1.06
N GLY A 167 4.80 -11.78 -1.20
CA GLY A 167 3.89 -11.68 -0.08
C GLY A 167 2.77 -10.69 -0.33
N VAL A 168 1.78 -10.77 0.55
CA VAL A 168 0.59 -9.94 0.55
C VAL A 168 0.35 -9.49 1.98
N ILE A 169 0.28 -8.18 2.16
CA ILE A 169 -0.14 -7.55 3.41
C ILE A 169 -1.62 -7.24 3.29
N LEU A 170 -2.37 -7.62 4.31
CA LEU A 170 -3.79 -7.34 4.44
C LEU A 170 -3.97 -6.42 5.63
N ILE A 171 -4.55 -5.26 5.40
CA ILE A 171 -4.91 -4.29 6.43
C ILE A 171 -6.42 -4.32 6.56
N LYS A 172 -6.90 -4.92 7.65
CA LYS A 172 -8.33 -4.98 7.93
C LYS A 172 -8.88 -3.56 8.05
N LYS A 173 -10.15 -3.43 7.66
CA LYS A 173 -10.92 -2.22 7.92
C LYS A 173 -10.90 -1.92 9.43
N ASN A 174 -10.41 -0.74 9.80
CA ASN A 174 -10.61 -0.20 11.15
C ASN A 174 -11.79 0.79 11.07
N ASN A 175 -12.80 0.61 11.94
CA ASN A 175 -13.99 1.47 11.97
C ASN A 175 -13.76 2.78 12.75
N ALA A 176 -12.57 2.96 13.31
CA ALA A 176 -12.15 4.22 13.94
C ALA A 176 -11.95 5.35 12.92
#